data_AF-A0A521KU75-F1
#
_entry.id   AF-A0A521KU75-F1
#
_cell.length_a   1.000
_cell.length_b   1.000
_cell.length_c   1.000
_cell.angle_alpha   90.00
_cell.angle_beta   90.00
_cell.angle_gamma   90.00
#
_symmetry.space_group_name_H-M   'P 1'
#
loop_
_entity.id
_entity.type
_entity.pdbx_description
1 polymer ?
#
loop_
_entity_poly.entity_id
_entity_poly.type
_entity_poly.pdbx_seq_one_letter_code
_entity_poly.pdbx_strand_id
1 'polypeptide(L)'
;MKKLRVLALMHEDLIPPDDPGGVDLDCAEWKTEYDVVSTLRRMGHEVQPLGVRDDLRVIGNAIDASKPHIAFNLLEEFDGMAVYDQ
;
A
#
# COMPACT_ATOMS: atom_id res chain seq x y z
N MET A 1 -16.57 14.13 1.47
CA MET A 1 -16.51 12.66 1.70
C MET A 1 -16.20 12.38 3.15
N LYS A 2 -16.58 11.20 3.67
CA LYS A 2 -16.18 10.75 5.01
C LYS A 2 -14.69 10.37 4.99
N LYS A 3 -13.89 10.85 5.96
CA LYS A 3 -12.50 10.43 6.15
C LYS A 3 -12.47 8.93 6.53
N LEU A 4 -11.60 8.17 5.88
CA LEU A 4 -11.40 6.74 6.15
C LEU A 4 -9.95 6.48 6.57
N ARG A 5 -9.73 5.44 7.37
CA ARG A 5 -8.43 4.81 7.60
C ARG A 5 -8.30 3.69 6.59
N VAL A 6 -7.29 3.75 5.74
CA VAL A 6 -7.04 2.83 4.63
C VAL A 6 -5.74 2.11 4.91
N LEU A 7 -5.78 0.78 4.89
CA LEU A 7 -4.59 -0.05 4.88
C LEU A 7 -4.27 -0.38 3.41
N ALA A 8 -3.20 0.19 2.86
CA ALA A 8 -2.79 -0.05 1.48
C ALA A 8 -1.79 -1.21 1.47
N LEU A 9 -2.19 -2.36 0.93
CA LEU A 9 -1.37 -3.56 0.84
C LEU A 9 -0.58 -3.52 -0.47
N MET A 10 0.72 -3.78 -0.42
CA MET A 10 1.62 -3.78 -1.58
C MET A 10 2.80 -4.71 -1.30
N HIS A 11 3.61 -5.03 -2.30
CA HIS A 11 4.84 -5.77 -2.07
C HIS A 11 5.79 -4.96 -1.18
N GLU A 12 6.57 -5.62 -0.32
CA GLU A 12 7.45 -4.91 0.63
C GLU A 12 8.52 -4.04 -0.05
N ASP A 13 8.98 -4.44 -1.24
CA ASP A 13 9.95 -3.70 -2.05
C ASP A 13 9.31 -2.50 -2.78
N LEU A 14 7.98 -2.46 -2.87
CA LEU A 14 7.23 -1.41 -3.56
C LEU A 14 6.66 -0.37 -2.59
N ILE A 15 7.01 -0.41 -1.29
CA ILE A 15 6.60 0.62 -0.35
C ILE A 15 7.22 1.96 -0.78
N PRO A 16 6.40 2.97 -1.13
CA PRO A 16 6.92 4.23 -1.59
C PRO A 16 7.46 5.06 -0.42
N PRO A 17 8.49 5.89 -0.66
CA PRO A 17 8.94 6.85 0.34
C PRO A 17 7.87 7.92 0.62
N ASP A 18 7.84 8.48 1.83
CA ASP A 18 6.93 9.58 2.17
C ASP A 18 7.27 10.87 1.41
N ASP A 19 8.54 11.08 1.07
CA ASP A 19 9.02 12.14 0.18
C ASP A 19 9.89 11.52 -0.93
N PRO A 20 9.45 11.54 -2.20
CA PRO A 20 10.22 11.02 -3.32
C PRO A 20 11.42 11.90 -3.69
N GLY A 21 11.52 13.13 -3.16
CA GLY A 21 12.62 14.05 -3.43
C GLY A 21 12.78 14.33 -4.93
N GLY A 22 14.01 14.13 -5.43
CA GLY A 22 14.37 14.35 -6.84
C GLY A 22 14.28 13.11 -7.73
N VAL A 23 13.67 12.02 -7.26
CA VAL A 23 13.48 10.81 -8.07
C VAL A 23 12.57 11.14 -9.26
N ASP A 24 12.97 10.66 -10.45
CA ASP A 24 12.07 10.64 -11.59
C ASP A 24 10.98 9.59 -11.34
N LEU A 25 9.79 10.07 -10.97
CA LEU A 25 8.65 9.23 -10.64
C LEU A 25 8.24 8.32 -11.80
N ASP A 26 8.48 8.72 -13.06
CA ASP A 26 8.10 7.91 -14.22
C ASP A 26 8.97 6.65 -14.38
N CYS A 27 10.14 6.61 -13.74
CA CYS A 27 11.05 5.46 -13.74
C CYS A 27 11.02 4.67 -12.43
N ALA A 28 10.21 5.08 -11.44
CA ALA A 28 10.18 4.44 -10.13
C ALA A 28 9.31 3.17 -10.16
N GLU A 29 9.85 2.05 -9.66
CA GLU A 29 9.11 0.79 -9.58
C GLU A 29 7.88 0.89 -8.66
N TRP A 30 7.97 1.71 -7.60
CA TRP A 30 6.89 1.99 -6.64
C TRP A 30 5.93 3.12 -7.07
N LYS A 31 6.01 3.58 -8.33
CA LYS A 31 5.22 4.73 -8.82
C LYS A 31 3.72 4.52 -8.60
N THR A 32 3.22 3.33 -8.90
CA THR A 32 1.79 2.99 -8.75
C THR A 32 1.35 3.14 -7.30
N GLU A 33 2.10 2.57 -6.36
CA GLU A 33 1.85 2.63 -4.93
C GLU A 33 1.90 4.07 -4.43
N TYR A 34 2.88 4.85 -4.87
CA TYR A 34 2.99 6.26 -4.53
C TYR A 34 1.79 7.07 -5.03
N ASP A 35 1.38 6.88 -6.28
CA ASP A 35 0.24 7.59 -6.87
C ASP A 35 -1.06 7.27 -6.11
N VAL A 36 -1.26 6.00 -5.74
CA VAL A 36 -2.42 5.57 -4.93
C VAL A 36 -2.37 6.17 -3.53
N VAL A 37 -1.25 6.03 -2.80
CA VAL A 37 -1.11 6.51 -1.43
C VAL A 37 -1.24 8.02 -1.36
N SER A 38 -0.52 8.75 -2.22
CA SER A 38 -0.55 10.21 -2.26
C SER A 38 -1.93 10.75 -2.64
N THR A 39 -2.63 10.10 -3.58
CA THR A 39 -3.97 10.50 -3.99
C THR A 39 -5.00 10.25 -2.90
N LEU A 40 -4.98 9.09 -2.24
CA LEU A 40 -5.87 8.81 -1.12
C LEU A 40 -5.63 9.78 0.06
N ARG A 41 -4.37 10.09 0.38
CA ARG A 41 -4.02 11.11 1.38
C ARG A 41 -4.55 12.49 0.98
N ARG A 42 -4.37 12.90 -0.28
CA ARG A 42 -4.87 14.19 -0.83
C ARG A 42 -6.41 14.27 -0.85
N MET A 43 -7.11 13.13 -0.99
CA MET A 43 -8.56 13.04 -0.84
C MET A 43 -9.03 13.17 0.62
N GLY A 44 -8.10 13.23 1.58
CA GLY A 44 -8.37 13.43 3.00
C GLY A 44 -8.48 12.13 3.81
N HIS A 45 -8.08 10.99 3.25
CA HIS A 45 -8.01 9.72 3.97
C HIS A 45 -6.71 9.61 4.78
N GLU A 46 -6.75 8.84 5.86
CA GLU A 46 -5.56 8.38 6.57
C GLU A 46 -5.13 7.06 5.93
N VAL A 47 -3.88 7.00 5.45
CA VAL A 47 -3.40 5.86 4.65
C VAL A 47 -2.13 5.32 5.28
N GLN A 48 -2.16 4.02 5.59
CA GLN A 48 -1.04 3.25 6.08
C GLN A 48 -0.60 2.26 4.98
N PRO A 49 0.54 2.49 4.32
CA PRO A 49 1.17 1.47 3.48
C PRO A 49 1.60 0.27 4.33
N LEU A 50 1.41 -0.93 3.81
CA LEU A 50 1.84 -2.19 4.42
C LEU A 50 2.44 -3.09 3.35
N GLY A 51 3.74 -3.34 3.49
CA GLY A 51 4.44 -4.35 2.69
C GLY A 51 4.06 -5.77 3.09
N VAL A 52 3.80 -6.61 2.10
CA VAL A 52 3.53 -8.04 2.27
C VAL A 52 4.35 -8.79 1.22
N ARG A 53 5.14 -9.77 1.66
CA ARG A 53 5.93 -10.64 0.78
C ARG A 53 5.41 -12.08 0.80
N ASP A 54 5.56 -12.73 1.95
CA ASP A 54 5.33 -14.17 2.15
C ASP A 54 4.51 -14.48 3.43
N ASP A 55 4.23 -13.48 4.27
CA ASP A 55 3.56 -13.65 5.56
C ASP A 55 2.27 -12.83 5.66
N LEU A 56 1.12 -13.49 5.57
CA LEU A 56 -0.19 -12.84 5.72
C LEU A 56 -0.50 -12.40 7.14
N ARG A 57 0.23 -12.87 8.16
CA ARG A 57 -0.01 -12.48 9.57
C ARG A 57 0.24 -10.98 9.78
N VAL A 58 1.10 -10.37 8.97
CA VAL A 58 1.37 -8.93 9.04
C VAL A 58 0.10 -8.09 8.76
N ILE A 59 -0.80 -8.60 7.90
CA ILE A 59 -2.08 -7.96 7.61
C ILE A 59 -2.97 -7.99 8.85
N GLY A 60 -3.10 -9.16 9.49
CA GLY A 60 -3.89 -9.32 10.72
C GLY A 60 -3.38 -8.40 11.84
N ASN A 61 -2.07 -8.38 12.06
CA ASN A 61 -1.45 -7.51 13.06
C ASN A 61 -1.71 -6.02 12.78
N ALA A 62 -1.63 -5.61 11.50
CA ALA A 62 -1.91 -4.24 11.10
C ALA A 62 -3.39 -3.88 11.31
N ILE A 63 -4.31 -4.79 10.99
CA ILE A 63 -5.75 -4.60 11.22
C ILE A 63 -6.04 -4.39 12.71
N ASP A 64 -5.46 -5.20 13.58
CA ASP A 64 -5.66 -5.09 15.03
C ASP A 64 -5.08 -3.78 15.60
N ALA A 65 -3.91 -3.37 15.10
CA ALA A 65 -3.21 -2.18 15.55
C ALA A 65 -3.88 -0.87 15.10
N SER A 66 -4.25 -0.75 13.81
CA SER A 66 -4.75 0.51 13.24
C SER A 66 -6.26 0.56 13.03
N LYS A 67 -6.94 -0.60 13.12
CA LYS A 67 -8.39 -0.75 12.90
C LYS A 67 -8.86 -0.04 11.63
N PRO A 68 -8.27 -0.36 10.45
CA PRO A 68 -8.61 0.31 9.21
C PRO A 68 -10.10 0.11 8.90
N HIS A 69 -10.69 1.08 8.19
CA HIS A 69 -12.07 0.93 7.72
C HIS A 69 -12.14 0.07 6.46
N ILE A 70 -11.11 0.14 5.62
CA ILE A 70 -10.97 -0.63 4.39
C ILE A 70 -9.50 -1.04 4.19
N ALA A 71 -9.28 -2.12 3.46
CA ALA A 71 -8.01 -2.43 2.84
C ALA A 71 -8.08 -2.07 1.34
N PHE A 72 -7.02 -1.47 0.80
CA PHE A 72 -6.81 -1.26 -0.62
C PHE A 72 -5.70 -2.22 -1.05
N ASN A 73 -6.03 -3.25 -1.83
CA ASN A 73 -5.06 -4.26 -2.24
C ASN A 73 -4.37 -3.86 -3.54
N LEU A 74 -3.04 -3.77 -3.53
CA LEU A 74 -2.16 -3.57 -4.68
C LEU A 74 -1.16 -4.74 -4.83
N LEU A 75 -1.40 -5.87 -4.17
CA LEU A 75 -0.57 -7.06 -4.34
C LEU A 75 -0.87 -7.70 -5.69
N GLU A 76 0.12 -7.68 -6.59
CA GLU A 76 0.10 -8.37 -7.89
C GLU A 76 0.70 -9.79 -7.80
N GLU A 77 1.38 -10.10 -6.70
CA GLU A 77 1.88 -11.44 -6.40
C GLU A 77 2.00 -11.68 -4.90
N PHE A 78 2.05 -12.95 -4.53
CA PHE A 78 2.33 -13.38 -3.16
C PHE A 78 3.25 -14.60 -3.18
N ASP A 79 4.34 -14.57 -2.41
CA ASP A 79 5.36 -15.64 -2.38
C ASP A 79 5.88 -16.02 -3.79
N GLY A 80 6.10 -15.01 -4.65
CA GLY A 80 6.57 -15.18 -6.04
C GLY A 80 5.56 -15.85 -6.98
N MET A 81 4.29 -15.96 -6.56
CA MET A 81 3.20 -16.54 -7.34
C MET A 81 2.21 -15.44 -7.74
N ALA A 82 2.30 -14.99 -9.00
CA ALA A 82 1.37 -14.04 -9.59
C ALA A 82 -0.07 -14.60 -9.82
N VAL A 83 -0.30 -15.88 -9.55
CA VAL A 83 -1.63 -16.52 -9.72
C VAL A 83 -2.69 -15.99 -8.75
N TYR A 84 -2.27 -15.25 -7.73
CA TYR A 84 -3.14 -14.71 -6.69
C TYR A 84 -3.64 -13.27 -6.99
N ASP A 85 -3.25 -12.68 -8.11
CA ASP A 85 -3.79 -11.41 -8.63
C ASP A 85 -5.10 -11.68 -9.38
N GLN A 86 -6.23 -11.60 -8.66
CA GLN A 86 -7.59 -11.73 -9.22
C GLN A 86 -8.56 -10.68 -8.68
#